data_AF-A0A4R2L125-F1
#
_entry.id   AF-A0A4R2L125-F1
#
_cell.length_a   1.000
_cell.length_b   1.000
_cell.length_c   1.000
_cell.angle_alpha   90.00
_cell.angle_beta   90.00
_cell.angle_gamma   90.00
#
_symmetry.space_group_name_H-M   'P 1'
#
loop_
_entity.id
_entity.type
_entity.pdbx_description
1 polymer ?
#
loop_
_entity_poly.entity_id
_entity_poly.type
_entity_poly.pdbx_seq_one_letter_code
_entity_poly.pdbx_strand_id
1 'polypeptide(L)'
;MLTQQTREIVKATAPVLAEHGYAIIRRFYGRMFEAHPELRNVFNMGHQERGEQQQALARAVYAYASNIDEPTTLAAVLKRIAHKHGSLGVRPEQYPVVGEHLLAAI
;
A
#
# COMPACT_ATOMS: atom_id res chain seq x y z
N MET A 1 4.92 19.40 -0.69
CA MET A 1 5.83 18.61 -1.56
C MET A 1 6.89 17.97 -0.67
N LEU A 2 7.38 16.76 -0.98
CA LEU A 2 8.41 16.08 -0.16
C LEU A 2 9.76 16.82 -0.25
N THR A 3 10.55 16.81 0.83
CA THR A 3 11.93 17.32 0.78
C THR A 3 12.83 16.34 0.04
N GLN A 4 14.00 16.81 -0.41
CA GLN A 4 15.00 15.94 -1.05
C GLN A 4 15.45 14.82 -0.10
N GLN A 5 15.72 15.16 1.16
CA GLN A 5 16.10 14.19 2.20
C GLN A 5 15.05 13.09 2.38
N THR A 6 13.75 13.43 2.40
CA THR A 6 12.70 12.41 2.51
C THR A 6 12.67 11.48 1.31
N ARG A 7 12.87 11.99 0.08
CA ARG A 7 12.93 11.16 -1.13
C ARG A 7 14.12 10.20 -1.10
N GLU A 8 15.28 10.67 -0.63
CA GLU A 8 16.47 9.84 -0.48
C GLU A 8 16.26 8.70 0.50
N ILE A 9 15.64 8.98 1.66
CA ILE A 9 15.29 7.95 2.64
C ILE A 9 14.35 6.90 2.02
N VAL A 10 13.30 7.34 1.33
CA VAL A 10 12.34 6.40 0.71
C VAL A 10 13.00 5.54 -0.36
N LYS A 11 13.89 6.10 -1.18
CA LYS A 11 14.67 5.32 -2.17
C LYS A 11 15.60 4.32 -1.50
N ALA A 12 16.31 4.75 -0.45
CA ALA A 12 17.26 3.90 0.26
C ALA A 12 16.58 2.71 0.96
N THR A 13 15.32 2.86 1.40
CA THR A 13 14.56 1.77 2.01
C THR A 13 13.81 0.89 1.02
N ALA A 14 13.69 1.29 -0.26
CA ALA A 14 12.95 0.52 -1.27
C ALA A 14 13.41 -0.95 -1.40
N PRO A 15 14.73 -1.28 -1.41
CA PRO A 15 15.17 -2.68 -1.49
C PRO A 15 14.73 -3.52 -0.29
N VAL A 16 14.70 -2.93 0.91
CA VAL A 16 14.24 -3.60 2.14
C VAL A 16 12.74 -3.90 2.05
N LEU A 17 11.96 -2.99 1.47
CA LEU A 17 10.55 -3.24 1.19
C LEU A 17 10.34 -4.31 0.11
N ALA A 18 11.26 -4.48 -0.83
CA ALA A 18 11.18 -5.58 -1.80
C ALA A 18 11.40 -6.94 -1.13
N GLU A 19 12.37 -7.02 -0.22
CA GLU A 19 12.72 -8.24 0.52
C GLU A 19 11.64 -8.63 1.54
N HIS A 20 11.19 -7.67 2.35
CA HIS A 20 10.26 -7.93 3.45
C HIS A 20 8.80 -7.57 3.14
N GLY A 21 8.50 -7.12 1.92
CA GLY A 21 7.19 -6.55 1.56
C GLY A 21 6.03 -7.49 1.86
N TYR A 22 6.15 -8.78 1.56
CA TYR A 22 5.09 -9.74 1.89
C TYR A 22 4.82 -9.84 3.40
N ALA A 23 5.88 -9.90 4.22
CA ALA A 23 5.76 -9.98 5.68
C ALA A 23 5.17 -8.69 6.27
N ILE A 24 5.65 -7.53 5.81
CA ILE A 24 5.14 -6.21 6.21
C ILE A 24 3.65 -6.12 5.87
N ILE A 25 3.26 -6.45 4.64
CA ILE A 25 1.86 -6.33 4.21
C ILE A 25 0.96 -7.34 4.92
N ARG A 26 1.45 -8.56 5.22
CA ARG A 26 0.70 -9.51 6.06
C ARG A 26 0.45 -8.94 7.45
N ARG A 27 1.47 -8.34 8.09
CA ARG A 27 1.34 -7.68 9.40
C ARG A 27 0.38 -6.50 9.33
N PHE A 28 0.47 -5.67 8.30
CA PHE A 28 -0.42 -4.56 8.02
C PHE A 28 -1.89 -4.99 8.00
N TYR A 29 -2.24 -6.03 7.25
CA TYR A 29 -3.63 -6.49 7.18
C TYR A 29 -4.13 -7.08 8.50
N GLY A 30 -3.26 -7.79 9.24
CA GLY A 30 -3.58 -8.27 10.58
C GLY A 30 -3.96 -7.11 11.51
N ARG A 31 -3.09 -6.10 11.60
CA ARG A 31 -3.32 -4.90 12.44
C ARG A 31 -4.57 -4.13 12.02
N MET A 32 -4.72 -3.87 10.72
CA MET A 32 -5.82 -3.08 10.20
C MET A 32 -7.16 -3.76 10.45
N PHE A 33 -7.28 -5.07 10.22
CA PHE A 33 -8.56 -5.77 10.44
C PHE A 33 -8.85 -6.08 11.92
N GLU A 34 -7.84 -6.10 12.78
CA GLU A 34 -8.04 -6.16 14.23
C GLU A 34 -8.62 -4.84 14.76
N ALA A 35 -8.06 -3.70 14.34
CA ALA A 35 -8.54 -2.38 14.75
C ALA A 35 -9.82 -1.94 14.03
N HIS A 36 -9.97 -2.32 12.76
CA HIS A 36 -11.08 -1.92 11.87
C HIS A 36 -11.74 -3.15 11.23
N PRO A 37 -12.46 -3.97 12.01
CA PRO A 37 -13.11 -5.17 11.49
C PRO A 37 -14.13 -4.89 10.39
N GLU A 38 -14.73 -3.70 10.34
CA GLU A 38 -15.66 -3.24 9.31
C GLU A 38 -15.05 -3.24 7.91
N LEU A 39 -13.72 -3.11 7.79
CA LEU A 39 -13.03 -3.12 6.50
C LEU A 39 -13.05 -4.51 5.86
N ARG A 40 -13.29 -5.60 6.60
CA ARG A 40 -13.46 -6.94 6.02
C ARG A 40 -14.62 -7.00 5.00
N ASN A 41 -15.59 -6.08 5.08
CA ASN A 41 -16.70 -5.97 4.11
C ASN A 41 -16.31 -5.24 2.81
N VAL A 42 -15.19 -4.51 2.82
CA VAL A 42 -14.67 -3.77 1.68
C VAL A 42 -13.62 -4.58 0.93
N PHE A 43 -12.80 -5.33 1.68
CA PHE A 43 -11.72 -6.14 1.15
C PHE A 43 -12.20 -7.51 0.66
N ASN A 44 -11.60 -8.02 -0.41
CA ASN A 44 -11.89 -9.37 -0.89
C ASN A 44 -11.08 -10.39 -0.07
N MET A 45 -11.74 -11.01 0.92
CA MET A 45 -11.11 -11.96 1.83
C MET A 45 -10.55 -13.20 1.12
N GLY A 46 -11.14 -13.63 -0.01
CA GLY A 46 -10.61 -14.75 -0.79
C GLY A 46 -9.27 -14.44 -1.47
N HIS A 47 -9.08 -13.22 -1.98
CA HIS A 47 -7.76 -12.76 -2.48
C HIS A 47 -6.75 -12.60 -1.33
N GLN A 48 -7.24 -12.22 -0.15
CA GLN A 48 -6.41 -12.06 1.03
C GLN A 48 -5.84 -13.40 1.52
N GLU A 49 -6.68 -14.43 1.61
CA GLU A 49 -6.25 -15.78 2.03
C GLU A 49 -5.23 -16.38 1.05
N ARG A 50 -5.37 -16.11 -0.25
CA ARG A 50 -4.44 -16.58 -1.28
C ARG A 50 -3.14 -15.78 -1.38
N GLY A 51 -2.98 -14.70 -0.63
CA GLY A 51 -1.74 -13.90 -0.65
C GLY A 51 -1.62 -12.91 -1.81
N GLU A 52 -2.57 -12.94 -2.77
CA GLU A 52 -2.52 -12.14 -4.01
C GLU A 52 -2.57 -10.64 -3.70
N GLN A 53 -3.40 -10.26 -2.73
CA GLN A 53 -3.57 -8.87 -2.35
C GLN A 53 -2.35 -8.32 -1.61
N GLN A 54 -1.70 -9.14 -0.79
CA GLN A 54 -0.47 -8.79 -0.09
C GLN A 54 0.68 -8.55 -1.06
N GLN A 55 0.82 -9.44 -2.06
CA GLN A 55 1.81 -9.27 -3.12
C GLN A 55 1.54 -8.03 -3.98
N ALA A 56 0.29 -7.77 -4.33
CA ALA A 56 -0.08 -6.60 -5.12
C ALA A 56 0.28 -5.30 -4.40
N LEU A 57 -0.04 -5.18 -3.10
CA LEU A 57 0.27 -3.99 -2.32
C LEU A 57 1.79 -3.84 -2.10
N ALA A 58 2.50 -4.92 -1.79
CA ALA A 58 3.96 -4.88 -1.64
C ALA A 58 4.65 -4.37 -2.92
N ARG A 59 4.24 -4.89 -4.09
CA ARG A 59 4.74 -4.42 -5.40
C ARG A 59 4.41 -2.95 -5.65
N ALA A 60 3.22 -2.50 -5.29
CA ALA A 60 2.81 -1.11 -5.48
C ALA A 60 3.66 -0.15 -4.63
N VAL A 61 3.90 -0.48 -3.35
CA VAL A 61 4.73 0.35 -2.46
C VAL A 61 6.18 0.38 -2.94
N TYR A 62 6.74 -0.78 -3.33
CA TYR A 62 8.09 -0.85 -3.90
C TYR A 62 8.21 -0.04 -5.20
N ALA A 63 7.26 -0.19 -6.12
CA ALA A 63 7.28 0.53 -7.39
C ALA A 63 7.22 2.05 -7.17
N TYR A 64 6.42 2.52 -6.22
CA TYR A 64 6.39 3.93 -5.86
C TYR A 64 7.70 4.40 -5.25
N ALA A 65 8.24 3.67 -4.26
CA ALA A 65 9.49 4.03 -3.60
C ALA A 65 10.67 4.09 -4.59
N SER A 66 10.72 3.17 -5.55
CA SER A 66 11.75 3.11 -6.59
C SER A 66 11.63 4.20 -7.66
N ASN A 67 10.45 4.80 -7.84
CA ASN A 67 10.17 5.83 -8.84
C ASN A 67 9.74 7.17 -8.21
N ILE A 68 10.12 7.43 -6.95
CA ILE A 68 9.63 8.61 -6.20
C ILE A 68 10.09 9.95 -6.80
N ASP A 69 11.17 9.95 -7.58
CA ASP A 69 11.66 11.14 -8.29
C ASP A 69 10.84 11.45 -9.54
N GLU A 70 10.25 10.42 -10.18
CA GLU A 70 9.41 10.56 -11.37
C GLU A 70 8.12 9.72 -11.26
N PRO A 71 7.17 10.11 -10.37
CA PRO A 71 5.96 9.31 -10.14
C PRO A 71 5.01 9.23 -11.33
N THR A 72 5.18 10.13 -12.32
CA THR A 72 4.42 10.16 -13.57
C THR A 72 4.58 8.88 -14.39
N THR A 73 5.72 8.18 -14.24
CA THR A 73 5.95 6.84 -14.81
C THR A 73 4.90 5.81 -14.35
N LEU A 74 4.31 6.01 -13.17
CA LEU A 74 3.29 5.13 -12.59
C LEU A 74 1.86 5.55 -12.95
N ALA A 75 1.66 6.61 -13.74
CA ALA A 75 0.35 7.19 -13.99
C ALA A 75 -0.67 6.18 -14.53
N ALA A 76 -0.27 5.27 -15.43
CA ALA A 76 -1.16 4.24 -15.96
C ALA A 76 -1.61 3.25 -14.87
N VAL A 77 -0.69 2.84 -13.99
CA VAL A 77 -0.97 1.94 -12.87
C VAL A 77 -1.85 2.64 -11.83
N LEU A 78 -1.54 3.88 -11.48
CA LEU A 78 -2.32 4.67 -10.54
C LEU A 78 -3.74 4.92 -11.04
N LYS A 79 -3.93 5.19 -12.34
CA LYS A 79 -5.27 5.29 -12.95
C LYS A 79 -6.07 4.01 -12.80
N ARG A 80 -5.45 2.84 -13.05
CA ARG A 80 -6.12 1.54 -12.86
C ARG A 80 -6.53 1.31 -11.41
N ILE A 81 -5.66 1.63 -10.46
CA ILE A 81 -5.96 1.55 -9.02
C ILE A 81 -7.09 2.51 -8.65
N ALA A 82 -7.05 3.76 -9.13
CA ALA A 82 -8.07 4.76 -8.89
C ALA A 82 -9.45 4.32 -9.40
N HIS A 83 -9.53 3.73 -10.61
CA HIS A 83 -10.78 3.15 -11.12
C HIS A 83 -11.31 2.03 -10.22
N LYS A 84 -10.42 1.15 -9.73
CA LYS A 84 -10.83 0.10 -8.78
C LYS A 84 -11.33 0.69 -7.47
N HIS A 85 -10.63 1.68 -6.90
CA HIS A 85 -11.04 2.39 -5.70
C HIS A 85 -12.43 3.05 -5.88
N GLY A 86 -12.66 3.71 -7.01
CA GLY A 86 -13.96 4.29 -7.35
C GLY A 86 -15.08 3.23 -7.41
N SER A 87 -14.82 2.08 -8.05
CA SER A 87 -15.80 0.98 -8.12
C SER A 87 -16.14 0.36 -6.76
N LEU A 88 -15.22 0.44 -5.80
CA LEU A 88 -15.38 -0.10 -4.44
C LEU A 88 -15.89 0.97 -3.45
N GLY A 89 -16.11 2.20 -3.91
CA GLY A 89 -16.56 3.31 -3.06
C GLY A 89 -15.53 3.70 -1.99
N VAL A 90 -14.23 3.56 -2.28
CA VAL A 90 -13.17 3.96 -1.36
C VAL A 90 -13.24 5.47 -1.12
N ARG A 91 -13.28 5.88 0.14
CA ARG A 91 -13.45 7.28 0.56
C ARG A 91 -12.14 7.88 1.11
N PRO A 92 -11.97 9.20 1.03
CA PRO A 92 -10.80 9.89 1.58
C PRO A 92 -10.49 9.54 3.04
N GLU A 93 -11.52 9.37 3.87
CA GLU A 93 -11.38 9.05 5.31
C GLU A 93 -10.72 7.69 5.58
N GLN A 94 -10.70 6.79 4.59
CA GLN A 94 -10.05 5.47 4.73
C GLN A 94 -8.54 5.53 4.52
N TYR A 95 -8.01 6.55 3.84
CA TYR A 95 -6.57 6.66 3.57
C TYR A 95 -5.73 6.88 4.84
N PRO A 96 -6.13 7.73 5.80
CA PRO A 96 -5.43 7.86 7.09
C PRO A 96 -5.32 6.53 7.84
N VAL A 97 -6.42 5.75 7.89
CA VAL A 97 -6.44 4.42 8.54
C VAL A 97 -5.43 3.48 7.89
N VAL A 98 -5.43 3.40 6.56
CA VAL A 98 -4.45 2.57 5.84
C VAL A 98 -3.01 3.03 6.11
N GLY A 99 -2.76 4.34 6.11
CA GLY A 99 -1.44 4.91 6.36
C GLY A 99 -0.91 4.60 7.76
N GLU A 100 -1.74 4.73 8.78
CA GLU A 100 -1.39 4.43 10.17
C GLU A 100 -0.96 2.96 10.34
N HIS A 101 -1.78 2.03 9.86
CA HIS A 101 -1.49 0.60 10.00
C HIS A 101 -0.31 0.15 9.14
N LEU A 102 -0.08 0.80 7.99
CA LEU A 102 1.06 0.49 7.13
C LEU A 102 2.37 0.93 7.79
N LEU A 103 2.43 2.17 8.30
CA LEU A 103 3.61 2.69 8.99
C LEU A 103 3.91 1.90 10.27
N ALA A 104 2.89 1.45 11.00
CA ALA A 104 3.08 0.62 12.19
C ALA A 104 3.50 -0.84 11.88
N ALA A 105 3.36 -1.28 10.63
CA ALA A 105 3.77 -2.61 10.19
C ALA A 105 5.23 -2.68 9.70
N ILE A 106 5.73 -1.57 9.14
CA ILE A 106 7.14 -1.33 8.81
C ILE A 106 7.97 -1.27 10.09
#